data_AF-A0A2E2WS88-F1
#
_entry.id   AF-A0A2E2WS88-F1
#
_cell.length_a   1.000
_cell.length_b   1.000
_cell.length_c   1.000
_cell.angle_alpha   90.00
_cell.angle_beta   90.00
_cell.angle_gamma   90.00
#
_symmetry.space_group_name_H-M   'P 1'
#
loop_
_entity.id
_entity.type
_entity.pdbx_description
1 polymer ?
#
loop_
_entity_poly.entity_id
_entity_poly.type
_entity_poly.pdbx_seq_one_letter_code
_entity_poly.pdbx_strand_id
1 'polypeptide(L)'
;MNKKLLNLIIFFMLCEMILANHVSARMKCWTNSEGIKECGDKIPPEYTQQGYQELSKGGIVLEEKERIKTKEELEKAKKEAAIIAREEEEKLNRKRHDKMLLE
;
A
#
# COMPACT_ATOMS: atom_id res chain seq x y z
N MET A 1 -23.53 32.48 -37.99
CA MET A 1 -23.18 31.67 -36.79
C MET A 1 -23.59 32.44 -35.54
N ASN A 2 -24.48 31.88 -34.71
CA ASN A 2 -25.06 32.60 -33.56
C ASN A 2 -24.00 32.85 -32.49
N LYS A 3 -23.82 34.09 -32.04
CA LYS A 3 -22.82 34.45 -31.01
C LYS A 3 -22.95 33.63 -29.72
N LYS A 4 -24.20 33.26 -29.36
CA LYS A 4 -24.47 32.36 -28.22
C LYS A 4 -23.97 30.94 -28.46
N LEU A 5 -24.10 30.43 -29.68
CA LEU A 5 -23.59 29.11 -30.08
C LEU A 5 -22.05 29.11 -30.13
N LEU A 6 -21.45 30.20 -30.63
CA LEU A 6 -19.99 30.38 -30.63
C LEU A 6 -19.42 30.45 -29.21
N ASN A 7 -20.06 31.20 -28.31
CA ASN A 7 -19.63 31.28 -26.91
C ASN A 7 -19.79 29.94 -26.17
N LEU A 8 -20.83 29.16 -26.49
CA LEU A 8 -21.02 27.82 -25.91
C LEU A 8 -19.90 26.86 -26.35
N ILE A 9 -19.50 26.90 -27.62
CA ILE A 9 -18.41 26.09 -28.17
C ILE A 9 -17.07 26.47 -27.52
N ILE A 10 -16.81 27.77 -27.35
CA ILE A 10 -15.60 28.25 -26.67
C ILE A 10 -15.56 27.81 -25.21
N PHE A 11 -16.71 27.85 -24.51
CA PHE A 11 -16.80 27.39 -23.12
C PHE A 11 -16.53 25.88 -22.99
N PHE A 12 -17.09 25.06 -23.89
CA PHE A 12 -16.83 23.62 -23.91
C PHE A 12 -15.35 23.31 -24.21
N MET A 13 -14.75 23.98 -25.20
CA MET A 13 -13.32 23.85 -25.52
C MET A 13 -12.40 24.27 -24.37
N LEU A 14 -12.75 25.29 -23.59
CA LEU A 14 -11.97 25.70 -22.41
C LEU A 14 -12.08 24.68 -21.27
N CYS A 15 -13.24 24.05 -21.10
CA CYS A 15 -13.48 23.07 -20.04
C CYS A 15 -12.67 21.77 -20.25
N GLU A 16 -12.46 21.38 -21.51
CA GLU A 16 -11.67 20.19 -21.88
C GLU A 16 -10.19 20.29 -21.46
N MET A 17 -9.61 21.49 -21.38
CA MET A 17 -8.19 21.66 -21.00
C MET A 17 -7.92 21.41 -19.50
N ILE A 18 -8.94 21.47 -18.63
CA ILE A 18 -8.77 21.33 -17.18
C ILE A 18 -8.65 19.85 -16.76
N LEU A 19 -9.08 18.93 -17.61
CA LEU A 19 -9.04 17.47 -17.36
C LEU A 19 -7.71 16.82 -17.78
N ALA A 20 -6.65 17.60 -18.01
CA ALA A 20 -5.33 17.06 -18.28
C ALA A 20 -4.83 16.27 -17.05
N ASN A 21 -4.95 14.93 -17.12
CA ASN A 21 -4.46 14.02 -16.10
C ASN A 21 -2.96 14.21 -15.91
N HIS A 22 -2.56 14.86 -14.81
CA HIS A 22 -1.17 14.84 -14.36
C HIS A 22 -0.84 13.41 -13.90
N VAL A 23 -0.23 12.62 -14.78
CA VAL A 23 0.49 11.41 -14.37
C VAL A 23 1.59 11.86 -13.42
N SER A 24 1.36 11.65 -12.12
CA SER A 24 2.36 11.88 -11.10
C SER A 24 3.42 10.80 -11.25
N ALA A 25 4.62 11.19 -11.72
CA ALA A 25 5.75 10.29 -11.79
C ALA A 25 6.07 9.79 -10.37
N ARG A 26 6.19 8.47 -10.23
CA ARG A 26 6.54 7.79 -8.99
C ARG A 26 7.86 7.06 -9.18
N MET A 27 8.72 7.13 -8.17
CA MET A 27 10.00 6.42 -8.16
C MET A 27 9.99 5.34 -7.09
N LYS A 28 10.65 4.22 -7.36
CA LYS A 28 10.84 3.14 -6.39
C LYS A 28 12.24 3.22 -5.85
N CYS A 29 12.38 3.19 -4.53
CA CYS A 29 13.66 3.22 -3.83
C CYS A 29 13.89 1.90 -3.08
N TRP A 30 15.05 1.29 -3.28
CA TRP A 30 15.47 0.03 -2.64
C TRP A 30 16.90 0.16 -2.13
N THR A 31 17.34 -0.79 -1.32
CA THR A 31 18.72 -0.85 -0.81
C THR A 31 19.52 -1.84 -1.65
N ASN A 32 20.65 -1.46 -2.21
CA ASN A 32 21.49 -2.36 -3.01
C ASN A 32 22.37 -3.27 -2.10
N SER A 33 23.18 -4.13 -2.71
CA SER A 33 24.10 -5.03 -2.00
C SER A 33 25.18 -4.31 -1.18
N GLU A 34 25.47 -3.06 -1.50
CA GLU A 34 26.43 -2.21 -0.78
C GLU A 34 25.78 -1.45 0.39
N GLY A 35 24.47 -1.62 0.61
CA GLY A 35 23.71 -0.91 1.64
C GLY A 35 23.29 0.50 1.24
N ILE A 36 23.46 0.88 -0.03
CA ILE A 36 23.13 2.20 -0.56
C ILE A 36 21.68 2.23 -1.02
N LYS A 37 20.94 3.28 -0.66
CA LYS A 37 19.58 3.51 -1.17
C LYS A 37 19.66 4.03 -2.61
N GLU A 38 19.15 3.24 -3.54
CA GLU A 38 18.99 3.61 -4.95
C GLU A 38 17.52 3.85 -5.26
N CYS A 39 17.24 4.80 -6.16
CA CYS A 39 15.89 5.12 -6.60
C CYS A 39 15.81 5.12 -8.12
N GLY A 40 14.74 4.55 -8.67
CA GLY A 40 14.50 4.52 -10.11
C GLY A 40 13.09 4.07 -10.46
N ASP A 41 12.75 4.06 -11.74
CA ASP A 41 11.41 3.69 -12.20
C ASP A 41 11.11 2.20 -12.01
N LYS A 42 12.16 1.36 -12.10
CA LYS A 42 12.07 -0.08 -11.98
C LYS A 42 13.15 -0.63 -11.06
N ILE A 43 12.74 -1.52 -10.17
CA ILE A 43 13.64 -2.25 -9.27
C ILE A 43 14.27 -3.41 -10.07
N PRO A 44 15.59 -3.60 -10.01
CA PRO A 44 16.24 -4.75 -10.60
C PRO A 44 15.68 -6.08 -10.04
N PRO A 45 15.55 -7.14 -10.87
CA PRO A 45 14.93 -8.41 -10.45
C PRO A 45 15.51 -9.01 -9.15
N GLU A 46 16.81 -8.89 -8.94
CA GLU A 46 17.56 -9.36 -7.78
C GLU A 46 17.11 -8.72 -6.46
N TYR A 47 16.54 -7.52 -6.54
CA TYR A 47 16.12 -6.70 -5.41
C TYR A 47 14.60 -6.68 -5.21
N THR A 48 13.83 -7.38 -6.03
CA THR A 48 12.36 -7.36 -5.95
C THR A 48 11.81 -7.99 -4.66
N GLN A 49 12.56 -8.88 -4.02
CA GLN A 49 12.11 -9.60 -2.83
C GLN A 49 12.39 -8.85 -1.51
N GLN A 50 13.28 -7.86 -1.48
CA GLN A 50 13.78 -7.25 -0.24
C GLN A 50 12.93 -6.10 0.31
N GLY A 51 11.81 -5.79 -0.35
CA GLY A 51 10.98 -4.64 -0.03
C GLY A 51 11.53 -3.34 -0.63
N TYR A 52 10.66 -2.34 -0.78
CA TYR A 52 11.00 -1.05 -1.38
C TYR A 52 10.01 0.05 -0.98
N GLN A 53 10.42 1.29 -1.13
CA GLN A 53 9.57 2.47 -0.91
C GLN A 53 9.16 3.08 -2.25
N GLU A 54 7.89 3.43 -2.42
CA GLU A 54 7.40 4.18 -3.58
C GLU A 54 7.25 5.66 -3.19
N LEU A 55 7.99 6.53 -3.86
CA LEU A 55 8.02 7.96 -3.58
C LEU A 55 7.34 8.75 -4.70
N SER A 56 6.70 9.86 -4.33
CA SER A 56 6.22 10.86 -5.29
C SER A 56 7.39 11.60 -5.95
N LYS A 57 7.12 12.32 -7.04
CA LYS A 57 8.09 13.24 -7.67
C LYS A 57 8.73 14.24 -6.68
N GLY A 58 8.04 14.58 -5.59
CA GLY A 58 8.54 15.47 -4.54
C GLY A 58 9.34 14.77 -3.43
N GLY A 59 9.61 13.47 -3.56
CA GLY A 59 10.34 12.69 -2.55
C GLY A 59 9.50 12.27 -1.33
N ILE A 60 8.18 12.40 -1.41
CA ILE A 60 7.27 11.99 -0.33
C ILE A 60 7.00 10.50 -0.46
N VAL A 61 7.19 9.72 0.62
CA VAL A 61 6.84 8.28 0.65
C VAL A 61 5.32 8.13 0.52
N LEU A 62 4.90 7.46 -0.55
CA LEU A 62 3.49 7.14 -0.82
C LEU A 62 3.13 5.74 -0.33
N GLU A 63 4.05 4.78 -0.49
CA GLU A 63 3.86 3.38 -0.12
C GLU A 63 5.18 2.76 0.33
N GLU A 64 5.10 1.82 1.27
CA GLU A 64 6.23 0.99 1.68
C GLU A 64 5.82 -0.48 1.51
N LYS A 65 6.58 -1.20 0.69
CA LYS A 65 6.43 -2.65 0.51
C LYS A 65 7.45 -3.37 1.35
N GLU A 66 6.95 -4.22 2.24
CA GLU A 66 7.78 -5.12 3.03
C GLU A 66 8.43 -6.19 2.15
N ARG A 67 9.55 -6.73 2.66
CA ARG A 67 10.20 -7.89 2.04
C ARG A 67 9.27 -9.09 2.01
N ILE A 68 9.44 -9.92 0.98
CA ILE A 68 8.74 -11.20 0.90
C ILE A 68 9.29 -12.10 2.02
N LYS A 69 8.39 -12.58 2.88
CA LYS A 69 8.74 -13.52 3.95
C LYS A 69 9.15 -14.86 3.36
N THR A 70 10.15 -15.51 3.97
CA THR A 70 10.50 -16.88 3.58
C THR A 70 9.38 -17.85 3.96
N LYS A 71 9.37 -19.05 3.37
CA LYS A 71 8.41 -20.11 3.73
C LYS A 71 8.46 -20.43 5.23
N GLU A 72 9.66 -20.49 5.79
CA GLU A 72 9.86 -20.77 7.21
C GLU A 72 9.29 -19.66 8.11
N GLU A 73 9.54 -18.39 7.75
CA GLU A 73 8.99 -17.24 8.47
C GLU A 73 7.46 -17.23 8.40
N LEU A 74 6.89 -17.58 7.25
CA LEU A 74 5.45 -17.68 7.07
C LEU A 74 4.86 -18.80 7.94
N GLU A 75 5.49 -19.97 7.97
CA GLU A 75 5.03 -21.09 8.81
C GLU A 75 5.18 -20.79 10.30
N LYS A 76 6.26 -20.12 10.73
CA LYS A 76 6.41 -19.66 12.11
C LYS A 76 5.31 -18.66 12.48
N ALA A 77 5.05 -17.67 11.62
CA ALA A 77 3.99 -16.69 11.85
C ALA A 77 2.60 -17.36 11.93
N LYS A 78 2.33 -18.37 11.11
CA LYS A 78 1.08 -19.16 11.20
C LYS A 78 0.96 -19.90 12.53
N LYS A 79 2.04 -20.55 12.98
CA LYS A 79 2.06 -21.26 14.26
C LYS A 79 1.80 -20.32 15.43
N GLU A 80 2.48 -19.17 15.45
CA GLU A 80 2.28 -18.14 16.47
C GLU A 80 0.84 -17.61 16.46
N ALA A 81 0.29 -17.29 15.29
CA ALA A 81 -1.10 -16.86 15.16
C ALA A 81 -2.10 -17.93 15.65
N ALA A 82 -1.84 -19.20 15.39
CA ALA A 82 -2.70 -20.30 15.87
C ALA A 82 -2.66 -20.48 17.40
N ILE A 83 -1.51 -20.22 18.03
CA ILE A 83 -1.37 -20.24 19.50
C ILE A 83 -2.17 -19.08 20.11
N ILE A 84 -1.99 -17.87 19.58
CA ILE A 84 -2.69 -16.67 20.07
C ILE A 84 -4.21 -16.84 19.95
N ALA A 85 -4.70 -17.31 18.79
CA ALA A 85 -6.12 -17.55 18.57
C ALA A 85 -6.71 -18.56 19.58
N ARG A 86 -5.96 -19.62 19.91
CA ARG A 86 -6.38 -20.60 20.92
C ARG A 86 -6.45 -19.98 22.32
N GLU A 87 -5.44 -19.20 22.70
CA GLU A 87 -5.43 -18.52 24.00
C GLU A 87 -6.59 -17.51 24.14
N GLU A 88 -6.91 -16.79 23.07
CA GLU A 88 -8.05 -15.87 23.03
C GLU A 88 -9.38 -16.60 23.16
N GLU A 89 -9.55 -17.73 22.44
CA GLU A 89 -10.74 -18.57 22.55
C GLU A 89 -10.92 -19.11 23.97
N GLU A 90 -9.86 -19.61 24.60
CA GLU A 90 -9.90 -20.08 25.98
C GLU A 90 -10.24 -18.96 26.97
N LYS A 91 -9.67 -17.77 26.78
CA LYS A 91 -10.00 -16.59 27.61
C LYS A 91 -11.48 -16.22 27.46
N LEU A 92 -12.00 -16.25 26.24
CA LEU A 92 -13.41 -15.98 25.97
C LEU A 92 -14.32 -17.04 26.61
N ASN A 93 -13.94 -18.31 26.51
CA ASN A 93 -14.67 -19.43 27.13
C ASN A 93 -14.71 -19.30 28.65
N ARG A 94 -13.59 -18.98 29.29
CA ARG A 94 -13.55 -18.73 30.74
C ARG A 94 -14.46 -17.57 31.13
N LYS A 95 -14.37 -16.43 30.45
CA LYS A 95 -15.25 -15.27 30.70
C LYS A 95 -16.73 -15.61 30.55
N ARG A 96 -17.10 -16.43 29.56
CA ARG A 96 -18.48 -16.91 29.37
C ARG A 96 -18.93 -17.81 30.51
N HIS A 97 -18.07 -18.72 30.93
CA HIS A 97 -18.36 -19.63 32.04
C HIS A 97 -18.54 -18.88 33.36
N ASP A 98 -17.63 -17.97 33.69
CA ASP A 98 -17.71 -17.14 34.89
C ASP A 98 -19.00 -16.30 34.90
N LYS A 99 -19.42 -15.76 33.76
CA LYS A 99 -20.70 -15.05 33.65
C LYS A 99 -21.89 -15.95 33.97
N MET A 100 -21.92 -17.19 33.47
CA MET A 100 -23.01 -18.14 33.76
C MET A 100 -23.07 -18.55 35.25
N LEU A 101 -21.94 -18.52 35.97
CA LEU A 101 -21.91 -18.87 37.40
C LEU A 101 -22.35 -17.74 38.34
N LEU A 102 -22.47 -16.52 37.83
CA LEU A 102 -22.85 -15.32 38.58
C LEU A 102 -24.33 -14.91 38.35
N GLU A 103 -25.05 -15.63 37.49
CA GLU A 103 -26.50 -15.51 37.24
C GLU A 103 -27.27 -16.61 38.01
#